data_AF-A0A937WRU9-F1
#
_entry.id   AF-A0A937WRU9-F1
#
_cell.length_a   1.000
_cell.length_b   1.000
_cell.length_c   1.000
_cell.angle_alpha   90.00
_cell.angle_beta   90.00
_cell.angle_gamma   90.00
#
_symmetry.space_group_name_H-M   'P 1'
#
loop_
_entity.id
_entity.type
_entity.pdbx_description
1 polymer ?
#
loop_
_entity_poly.entity_id
_entity_poly.type
_entity_poly.pdbx_seq_one_letter_code
_entity_poly.pdbx_strand_id
1 'polypeptide(L)'
;MVTSFLFFLPAGLFFLFWLTATALTGCNNIRPEQRYGSVIDDSRILSVALYFRSSDPDVPPDTLLVRRFHYFVRPSPWEVTTSGTNRPITVFEEMAVYALTIRGLARLARLPRYHGDGDTRLVQVVVRPQVPIPFGLDVKPRFLVYVEGGPIYGGIDLDGDLSPENTVERSLSLMADGHVNRADLALDGESIVFIDQNRRVFAFPKGAALPAIVADLYDRTAAWAVKGIRWGGSSLDTALLLVDRGIGGDGVYRLDVNTGGFGFVGGNPSSPTNVTDSVLLDAIERRSRGFSYADWRVPDPETFAE
;
A
#
# COMPACT_ATOMS: atom_id res chain seq x y z
N MET A 1 -10.31 20.40 83.00
CA MET A 1 -9.18 20.18 82.07
C MET A 1 -9.76 19.83 80.71
N VAL A 2 -9.73 20.78 79.78
CA VAL A 2 -8.78 20.85 78.62
C VAL A 2 -9.30 19.96 77.49
N THR A 3 -10.21 20.51 76.66
CA THR A 3 -10.00 21.11 75.31
C THR A 3 -10.02 20.08 74.18
N SER A 4 -10.86 20.33 73.17
CA SER A 4 -10.39 20.72 71.83
C SER A 4 -11.58 20.83 70.87
N PHE A 5 -11.94 22.07 70.55
CA PHE A 5 -12.54 22.45 69.28
C PHE A 5 -11.42 22.46 68.23
N LEU A 6 -11.63 21.86 67.06
CA LEU A 6 -11.45 22.46 65.72
C LEU A 6 -11.37 21.37 64.63
N PHE A 7 -12.24 21.55 63.61
CA PHE A 7 -12.03 21.32 62.17
C PHE A 7 -11.55 19.94 61.69
N PHE A 8 -12.31 19.31 60.78
CA PHE A 8 -12.02 19.41 59.33
C PHE A 8 -13.12 18.67 58.53
N LEU A 9 -13.95 19.44 57.83
CA LEU A 9 -14.50 19.07 56.52
C LEU A 9 -13.31 19.08 55.53
N PRO A 10 -12.94 17.96 54.88
CA PRO A 10 -12.37 18.14 53.55
C PRO A 10 -12.86 17.11 52.52
N ALA A 11 -13.23 15.88 52.88
CA ALA A 11 -13.39 14.82 51.87
C ALA A 11 -14.56 15.05 50.90
N GLY A 12 -15.73 15.45 51.40
CA GLY A 12 -16.92 15.64 50.55
C GLY A 12 -16.82 16.86 49.63
N LEU A 13 -16.23 17.96 50.12
CA LEU A 13 -16.02 19.18 49.34
C LEU A 13 -14.89 19.00 48.33
N PHE A 14 -13.85 18.24 48.65
CA PHE A 14 -12.80 17.86 47.70
C PHE A 14 -13.35 16.95 46.61
N PHE A 15 -14.21 15.98 46.95
CA PHE A 15 -14.84 15.08 45.98
C PHE A 15 -15.82 15.82 45.07
N LEU A 16 -16.60 16.77 45.60
CA LEU A 16 -17.50 17.63 44.83
C LEU A 16 -16.71 18.60 43.94
N PHE A 17 -15.61 19.17 44.44
CA PHE A 17 -14.68 19.99 43.66
C PHE A 17 -13.99 19.16 42.57
N TRP A 18 -13.60 17.92 42.85
CA TRP A 18 -13.03 17.02 41.85
C TRP A 18 -14.06 16.67 40.78
N LEU A 19 -15.29 16.31 41.15
CA LEU A 19 -16.39 16.03 40.23
C LEU A 19 -16.73 17.25 39.37
N THR A 20 -16.84 18.43 39.96
CA THR A 20 -17.11 19.68 39.23
C THR A 20 -15.92 20.12 38.39
N ALA A 21 -14.68 19.94 38.85
CA ALA A 21 -13.48 20.19 38.06
C ALA A 21 -13.40 19.22 36.88
N THR A 22 -13.63 17.91 37.04
CA THR A 22 -13.70 16.96 35.91
C THR A 22 -14.90 17.20 35.00
N ALA A 23 -16.02 17.70 35.51
CA ALA A 23 -17.15 18.09 34.68
C ALA A 23 -16.89 19.39 33.92
N LEU A 24 -16.11 20.32 34.47
CA LEU A 24 -15.76 21.59 33.84
C LEU A 24 -14.55 21.48 32.90
N THR A 25 -13.60 20.58 33.18
CA THR A 25 -12.44 20.30 32.30
C THR A 25 -12.72 19.19 31.29
N GLY A 26 -13.67 18.29 31.58
CA GLY A 26 -14.14 17.23 30.68
C GLY A 26 -15.28 17.66 29.74
N CYS A 27 -15.96 18.78 30.02
CA CYS A 27 -16.83 19.46 29.07
C CYS A 27 -15.99 20.27 28.09
N ASN A 28 -15.36 19.60 27.12
CA ASN A 28 -15.11 20.24 25.84
C ASN A 28 -16.45 20.82 25.38
N ASN A 29 -16.54 22.15 25.28
CA ASN A 29 -17.74 22.90 24.97
C ASN A 29 -18.62 22.17 23.94
N ILE A 30 -19.74 21.61 24.39
CA ILE A 30 -20.77 21.08 23.48
C ILE A 30 -21.37 22.32 22.80
N ARG A 31 -20.84 22.64 21.63
CA ARG A 31 -21.26 23.76 20.81
C ARG A 31 -22.34 23.30 19.84
N PRO A 32 -23.61 23.73 19.98
CA PRO A 32 -24.69 23.35 19.07
C PRO A 32 -24.46 23.85 17.62
N GLU A 33 -23.48 24.71 17.39
CA GLU A 33 -23.02 25.15 16.08
C GLU A 33 -22.05 24.17 15.39
N GLN A 34 -21.38 23.29 16.14
CA GLN A 34 -20.40 22.35 15.58
C GLN A 34 -21.07 21.07 15.09
N ARG A 35 -21.42 21.04 13.80
CA ARG A 35 -22.03 19.88 13.13
C ARG A 35 -21.11 18.65 13.12
N TYR A 36 -19.80 18.85 13.23
CA TYR A 36 -18.80 17.82 13.07
C TYR A 36 -17.92 17.66 14.31
N GLY A 37 -17.59 16.42 14.64
CA GLY A 37 -16.69 16.03 15.72
C GLY A 37 -15.23 15.90 15.26
N SER A 38 -14.41 15.21 16.06
CA SER A 38 -12.97 15.03 15.79
C SER A 38 -12.73 14.34 14.44
N VAL A 39 -11.73 14.82 13.70
CA VAL A 39 -11.14 14.10 12.56
C VAL A 39 -10.42 12.86 13.06
N ILE A 40 -10.57 11.75 12.33
CA ILE A 40 -9.96 10.46 12.62
C ILE A 40 -9.09 10.05 11.46
N ASP A 41 -7.89 9.61 11.81
CA ASP A 41 -6.91 9.04 10.89
C ASP A 41 -7.08 7.51 10.77
N ASP A 42 -7.43 7.03 9.57
CA ASP A 42 -7.39 5.62 9.15
C ASP A 42 -6.35 5.39 8.02
N SER A 43 -5.30 6.22 8.02
CA SER A 43 -4.19 6.10 7.09
C SER A 43 -3.34 4.86 7.39
N ARG A 44 -2.93 4.16 6.34
CA ARG A 44 -2.16 2.91 6.44
C ARG A 44 -1.26 2.69 5.24
N ILE A 45 -0.18 1.94 5.44
CA ILE A 45 0.62 1.41 4.34
C ILE A 45 -0.09 0.18 3.78
N LEU A 46 -0.24 0.14 2.46
CA LEU A 46 -0.95 -0.94 1.75
C LEU A 46 -0.01 -1.99 1.17
N SER A 47 1.17 -1.57 0.73
CA SER A 47 2.15 -2.45 0.12
C SER A 47 3.56 -1.89 0.27
N VAL A 48 4.53 -2.78 0.30
CA VAL A 48 5.95 -2.49 0.49
C VAL A 48 6.76 -3.40 -0.44
N ALA A 49 7.77 -2.82 -1.08
CA ALA A 49 8.74 -3.56 -1.88
C ALA A 49 10.15 -3.07 -1.58
N LEU A 50 11.08 -4.01 -1.43
CA LEU A 50 12.51 -3.71 -1.33
C LEU A 50 13.13 -3.70 -2.72
N TYR A 51 14.08 -2.80 -2.95
CA TYR A 51 14.87 -2.83 -4.16
C TYR A 51 16.32 -2.43 -3.89
N PHE A 52 17.20 -3.01 -4.69
CA PHE A 52 18.64 -2.81 -4.61
C PHE A 52 19.08 -1.93 -5.77
N ARG A 53 19.72 -0.80 -5.45
CA ARG A 53 20.33 0.10 -6.44
C ARG A 53 21.72 -0.33 -6.87
N SER A 54 22.31 -1.26 -6.13
CA SER A 54 23.65 -1.78 -6.35
C SER A 54 23.60 -3.30 -6.24
N SER A 55 24.46 -3.97 -7.01
CA SER A 55 24.75 -5.38 -6.82
C SER A 55 25.65 -5.65 -5.60
N ASP A 56 26.18 -4.59 -4.98
CA ASP A 56 26.98 -4.68 -3.76
C ASP A 56 26.08 -5.10 -2.57
N PRO A 57 26.33 -6.28 -1.96
CA PRO A 57 25.52 -6.79 -0.86
C PRO A 57 25.64 -5.96 0.42
N ASP A 58 26.68 -5.14 0.56
CA ASP A 58 26.90 -4.30 1.75
C ASP A 58 26.08 -2.99 1.69
N VAL A 59 25.51 -2.65 0.53
CA VAL A 59 24.62 -1.51 0.38
C VAL A 59 23.19 -1.94 0.77
N PRO A 60 22.59 -1.36 1.83
CA PRO A 60 21.25 -1.74 2.25
C PRO A 60 20.21 -1.41 1.15
N PRO A 61 19.17 -2.24 1.00
CA PRO A 61 18.11 -1.96 0.04
C PRO A 61 17.31 -0.73 0.47
N ASP A 62 16.85 0.02 -0.52
CA ASP A 62 15.82 1.02 -0.30
C ASP A 62 14.44 0.37 -0.28
N THR A 63 13.48 1.07 0.29
CA THR A 63 12.11 0.60 0.42
C THR A 63 11.18 1.49 -0.38
N LEU A 64 10.38 0.91 -1.28
CA LEU A 64 9.18 1.56 -1.80
C LEU A 64 7.97 1.14 -0.98
N LEU A 65 7.05 2.09 -0.77
CA LEU A 65 5.81 1.82 -0.08
C LEU A 65 4.65 2.60 -0.70
N VAL A 66 3.45 2.02 -0.65
CA VAL A 66 2.20 2.70 -1.00
C VAL A 66 1.50 3.06 0.30
N ARG A 67 1.24 4.34 0.52
CA ARG A 67 0.46 4.81 1.66
C ARG A 67 -0.88 5.36 1.18
N ARG A 68 -1.95 4.93 1.85
CA ARG A 68 -3.28 5.53 1.74
C ARG A 68 -3.48 6.46 2.92
N PHE A 69 -3.71 7.73 2.64
CA PHE A 69 -4.18 8.71 3.59
C PHE A 69 -5.69 8.72 3.56
N HIS A 70 -6.31 8.51 4.72
CA HIS A 70 -7.77 8.43 4.81
C HIS A 70 -8.23 9.10 6.11
N TYR A 71 -8.82 10.28 5.96
CA TYR A 71 -9.37 11.05 7.07
C TYR A 71 -10.87 11.15 6.96
N PHE A 72 -11.55 10.87 8.07
CA PHE A 72 -12.99 11.02 8.17
C PHE A 72 -13.37 11.74 9.45
N VAL A 73 -14.53 12.38 9.40
CA VAL A 73 -15.11 13.10 10.52
C VAL A 73 -16.23 12.26 11.12
N ARG A 74 -16.26 12.20 12.46
CA ARG A 74 -17.41 11.65 13.17
C ARG A 74 -18.47 12.74 13.37
N PRO A 75 -19.76 12.40 13.24
CA PRO A 75 -20.84 13.29 13.68
C PRO A 75 -20.66 13.68 15.15
N SER A 76 -21.06 14.90 15.48
CA SER A 76 -21.03 15.37 16.87
C SER A 76 -21.93 14.48 17.76
N PRO A 77 -21.57 14.22 19.03
CA PRO A 77 -22.33 13.34 19.91
C PRO A 77 -23.80 13.74 20.12
N TRP A 78 -24.15 15.00 19.88
CA TRP A 78 -25.49 15.56 20.02
C TRP A 78 -26.30 15.53 18.71
N GLU A 79 -25.67 15.24 17.56
CA GLU A 79 -26.31 15.14 16.24
C GLU A 79 -26.94 13.74 16.02
N VAL A 80 -27.34 13.05 17.09
CA VAL A 80 -28.14 11.81 16.99
C VAL A 80 -29.51 12.18 16.45
N THR A 81 -29.59 12.33 15.13
CA THR A 81 -30.82 12.66 14.42
C THR A 81 -31.64 11.39 14.23
N THR A 82 -32.95 11.57 14.39
CA THR A 82 -34.01 10.57 14.31
C THR A 82 -34.14 9.86 12.95
N SER A 83 -33.29 10.19 11.96
CA SER A 83 -33.27 9.60 10.61
C SER A 83 -32.15 8.57 10.38
N GLY A 84 -31.37 8.19 11.39
CA GLY A 84 -30.78 6.85 11.44
C GLY A 84 -29.46 6.61 10.69
N THR A 85 -28.61 7.61 10.45
CA THR A 85 -27.23 7.32 10.01
C THR A 85 -26.19 8.14 10.75
N ASN A 86 -25.69 7.61 11.87
CA ASN A 86 -24.45 8.04 12.51
C ASN A 86 -23.24 7.44 11.77
N ARG A 87 -23.14 7.72 10.46
CA ARG A 87 -22.07 7.18 9.61
C ARG A 87 -20.95 8.21 9.48
N PRO A 88 -19.68 7.81 9.61
CA PRO A 88 -18.55 8.70 9.35
C PRO A 88 -18.58 9.22 7.90
N ILE A 89 -18.22 10.48 7.72
CA ILE A 89 -18.09 11.10 6.39
C ILE A 89 -16.60 11.22 6.08
N THR A 90 -16.16 10.63 4.98
CA THR A 90 -14.78 10.80 4.49
C THR A 90 -14.61 12.22 3.98
N VAL A 91 -13.59 12.91 4.47
CA VAL A 91 -13.31 14.31 4.11
C VAL A 91 -12.06 14.40 3.22
N PHE A 92 -11.14 13.46 3.36
CA PHE A 92 -9.94 13.37 2.53
C PHE A 92 -9.51 11.92 2.31
N GLU A 93 -9.22 11.59 1.05
CA GLU A 93 -8.60 10.33 0.66
C GLU A 93 -7.56 10.61 -0.44
N GLU A 94 -6.32 10.22 -0.18
CA GLU A 94 -5.21 10.27 -1.15
C GLU A 94 -4.37 9.00 -1.06
N MET A 95 -3.84 8.53 -2.18
CA MET A 95 -2.88 7.43 -2.20
C MET A 95 -1.63 7.88 -2.95
N ALA A 96 -0.47 7.50 -2.44
CA ALA A 96 0.80 7.84 -3.08
C ALA A 96 1.87 6.77 -2.83
N VAL A 97 2.82 6.71 -3.75
CA VAL A 97 4.03 5.91 -3.68
C VAL A 97 5.15 6.75 -3.10
N TYR A 98 5.86 6.19 -2.12
CA TYR A 98 6.99 6.83 -1.47
C TYR A 98 8.24 5.95 -1.56
N ALA A 99 9.39 6.59 -1.68
CA ALA A 99 10.69 5.99 -1.40
C ALA A 99 11.09 6.34 0.03
N LEU A 100 11.33 5.31 0.84
CA LEU A 100 11.94 5.42 2.15
C LEU A 100 13.42 5.06 2.04
N THR A 101 14.27 6.07 2.18
CA THR A 101 15.73 5.96 2.11
C THR A 101 16.35 6.21 3.48
N ILE A 102 17.67 6.08 3.59
CA ILE A 102 18.41 6.51 4.79
C ILE A 102 18.33 8.03 5.03
N ARG A 103 18.07 8.83 3.98
CA ARG A 103 18.01 10.30 4.05
C ARG A 103 16.62 10.83 4.37
N GLY A 104 15.60 9.99 4.28
CA GLY A 104 14.22 10.35 4.60
C GLY A 104 13.22 9.78 3.60
N LEU A 105 12.04 10.38 3.62
CA LEU A 105 10.87 9.96 2.86
C LEU A 105 10.63 10.89 1.68
N ALA A 106 10.60 10.33 0.47
CA ALA A 106 10.36 11.09 -0.75
C ALA A 106 9.09 10.59 -1.46
N ARG A 107 8.17 11.51 -1.79
CA ARG A 107 6.98 11.17 -2.58
C ARG A 107 7.37 11.01 -4.05
N LEU A 108 7.16 9.82 -4.60
CA LEU A 108 7.51 9.50 -5.98
C LEU A 108 6.36 9.82 -6.93
N ALA A 109 5.13 9.45 -6.57
CA ALA A 109 3.98 9.63 -7.44
C ALA A 109 2.68 9.56 -6.64
N ARG A 110 1.70 10.38 -7.02
CA ARG A 110 0.31 10.21 -6.60
C ARG A 110 -0.40 9.16 -7.45
N LEU A 111 -1.20 8.32 -6.81
CA LEU A 111 -2.12 7.45 -7.52
C LEU A 111 -3.34 8.28 -7.95
N PRO A 112 -3.80 8.15 -9.20
CA PRO A 112 -5.06 8.76 -9.63
C PRO A 112 -6.20 8.36 -8.70
N ARG A 113 -7.11 9.30 -8.44
CA ARG A 113 -8.21 9.21 -7.46
C ARG A 113 -8.95 7.87 -7.53
N TYR A 114 -8.49 6.91 -6.74
CA TYR A 114 -9.16 5.65 -6.51
C TYR A 114 -9.95 5.80 -5.23
N HIS A 115 -11.28 5.85 -5.35
CA HIS A 115 -12.18 5.86 -4.20
C HIS A 115 -12.45 4.41 -3.86
N GLY A 116 -11.74 3.88 -2.87
CA GLY A 116 -12.00 2.51 -2.41
C GLY A 116 -13.35 2.50 -1.72
N ASP A 117 -14.32 1.78 -2.27
CA ASP A 117 -15.63 1.57 -1.63
C ASP A 117 -15.47 0.63 -0.43
N GLY A 118 -14.90 1.15 0.67
CA GLY A 118 -14.88 0.55 2.01
C GLY A 118 -14.12 -0.76 2.21
N ASP A 119 -13.96 -1.59 1.19
CA ASP A 119 -13.55 -2.99 1.37
C ASP A 119 -12.56 -3.47 0.30
N THR A 120 -11.48 -4.07 0.79
CA THR A 120 -10.74 -5.20 0.20
C THR A 120 -9.87 -5.04 -1.05
N ARG A 121 -9.88 -3.95 -1.82
CA ARG A 121 -8.99 -3.89 -3.00
C ARG A 121 -7.54 -3.59 -2.59
N LEU A 122 -6.66 -4.60 -2.71
CA LEU A 122 -5.25 -4.48 -2.38
C LEU A 122 -4.53 -3.67 -3.46
N VAL A 123 -3.84 -2.61 -3.06
CA VAL A 123 -2.91 -1.87 -3.93
C VAL A 123 -1.54 -2.47 -3.72
N GLN A 124 -0.85 -2.82 -4.80
CA GLN A 124 0.44 -3.49 -4.77
C GLN A 124 1.48 -2.70 -5.55
N VAL A 125 2.66 -2.49 -4.96
CA VAL A 125 3.84 -1.96 -5.66
C VAL A 125 4.78 -3.11 -5.97
N VAL A 126 5.27 -3.15 -7.21
CA VAL A 126 6.22 -4.15 -7.68
C VAL A 126 7.43 -3.44 -8.25
N VAL A 127 8.61 -3.83 -7.78
CA VAL A 127 9.88 -3.26 -8.24
C VAL A 127 10.68 -4.33 -8.95
N ARG A 128 11.31 -3.95 -10.06
CA ARG A 128 12.34 -4.77 -10.69
C ARG A 128 13.70 -4.24 -10.30
N PRO A 129 14.45 -5.00 -9.47
CA PRO A 129 15.80 -4.60 -9.13
C PRO A 129 16.69 -4.65 -10.37
N GLN A 130 17.74 -3.83 -10.34
CA GLN A 130 18.85 -3.98 -11.28
C GLN A 130 19.46 -5.35 -11.06
N VAL A 131 19.18 -6.30 -11.95
CA VAL A 131 19.93 -7.55 -11.98
C VAL A 131 21.26 -7.21 -12.64
N PRO A 132 22.42 -7.57 -12.06
CA PRO A 132 23.66 -7.58 -12.82
C PRO A 132 23.49 -8.63 -13.91
N ILE A 133 23.01 -8.20 -15.08
CA ILE A 133 22.96 -9.03 -16.27
C ILE A 133 24.44 -9.23 -16.64
N PRO A 134 24.97 -10.48 -16.65
CA PRO A 134 26.25 -10.70 -17.31
C PRO A 134 26.04 -10.18 -18.72
N PHE A 135 26.83 -9.23 -19.23
CA PHE A 135 26.73 -8.50 -20.52
C PHE A 135 26.56 -6.96 -20.43
N GLY A 136 26.62 -6.33 -19.25
CA GLY A 136 26.86 -4.88 -19.17
C GLY A 136 25.71 -3.98 -19.64
N LEU A 137 24.47 -4.46 -19.55
CA LEU A 137 23.28 -3.64 -19.71
C LEU A 137 22.92 -3.03 -18.34
N ASP A 138 23.14 -1.72 -18.19
CA ASP A 138 22.62 -0.94 -17.07
C ASP A 138 21.10 -0.78 -17.21
N VAL A 139 20.38 -1.80 -16.78
CA VAL A 139 18.92 -1.74 -16.67
C VAL A 139 18.58 -1.01 -15.38
N LYS A 140 18.08 0.20 -15.56
CA LYS A 140 17.64 1.10 -14.50
C LYS A 140 16.46 0.48 -13.72
N PRO A 141 16.47 0.54 -12.37
CA PRO A 141 15.39 0.01 -11.58
C PRO A 141 14.09 0.75 -11.90
N ARG A 142 13.01 0.01 -12.11
CA ARG A 142 11.69 0.56 -12.40
C ARG A 142 10.64 -0.10 -11.53
N PHE A 143 9.55 0.61 -11.30
CA PHE A 143 8.40 0.06 -10.60
C PHE A 143 7.10 0.19 -11.39
N LEU A 144 6.17 -0.69 -11.04
CA LEU A 144 4.76 -0.56 -11.34
C LEU A 144 3.94 -0.59 -10.05
N VAL A 145 2.71 -0.10 -10.13
CA VAL A 145 1.69 -0.19 -9.10
C VAL A 145 0.42 -0.70 -9.75
N TYR A 146 -0.23 -1.68 -9.14
CA TYR A 146 -1.52 -2.14 -9.60
C TYR A 146 -2.54 -2.17 -8.46
N VAL A 147 -3.80 -2.01 -8.82
CA VAL A 147 -4.93 -2.15 -7.90
C VAL A 147 -5.62 -3.46 -8.22
N GLU A 148 -5.78 -4.34 -7.23
CA GLU A 148 -6.56 -5.57 -7.43
C GLU A 148 -7.99 -5.24 -7.88
N GLY A 149 -8.42 -5.87 -8.98
CA GLY A 149 -9.66 -5.59 -9.68
C GLY A 149 -9.71 -4.29 -10.48
N GLY A 150 -8.58 -3.59 -10.60
CA GLY A 150 -8.45 -2.31 -11.28
C GLY A 150 -7.17 -2.20 -12.12
N PRO A 151 -6.73 -0.98 -12.44
CA PRO A 151 -5.68 -0.74 -13.44
C PRO A 151 -4.26 -1.05 -12.94
N ILE A 152 -3.35 -1.15 -13.91
CA ILE A 152 -1.90 -1.18 -13.73
C ILE A 152 -1.34 0.16 -14.20
N TYR A 153 -0.59 0.81 -13.33
CA TYR A 153 0.24 1.97 -13.61
C TYR A 153 1.71 1.58 -13.51
N GLY A 154 2.59 2.12 -14.35
CA GLY A 154 4.00 1.75 -14.22
C GLY A 154 4.92 2.35 -15.26
N GLY A 155 6.09 1.71 -15.41
CA GLY A 155 7.18 2.21 -16.24
C GLY A 155 7.90 3.41 -15.60
N ILE A 156 7.83 3.53 -14.27
CA ILE A 156 8.43 4.67 -13.56
C ILE A 156 9.85 4.30 -13.13
N ASP A 157 10.80 5.12 -13.56
CA ASP A 157 12.22 4.98 -13.19
C ASP A 157 12.44 5.13 -11.68
N LEU A 158 13.50 4.56 -11.15
CA LEU A 158 13.97 4.79 -9.77
C LEU A 158 15.40 5.34 -9.78
N ASP A 159 15.76 6.00 -10.87
CA ASP A 159 17.08 6.55 -11.09
C ASP A 159 17.38 7.76 -10.21
N GLY A 160 18.68 7.93 -9.95
CA GLY A 160 19.23 9.11 -9.29
C GLY A 160 19.01 9.06 -7.78
N ASP A 161 19.40 10.13 -7.10
CA ASP A 161 19.19 10.27 -5.65
C ASP A 161 17.68 10.43 -5.36
N LEU A 162 17.10 9.50 -4.60
CA LEU A 162 15.68 9.58 -4.19
C LEU A 162 15.53 10.21 -2.80
N SER A 163 16.48 11.04 -2.40
CA SER A 163 16.34 11.84 -1.20
C SER A 163 15.19 12.86 -1.35
N PRO A 164 14.54 13.25 -0.25
CA PRO A 164 13.38 14.15 -0.30
C PRO A 164 13.67 15.47 -1.04
N GLU A 165 14.87 16.01 -0.88
CA GLU A 165 15.32 17.26 -1.49
C GLU A 165 15.56 17.19 -3.00
N ASN A 166 15.88 16.00 -3.53
CA ASN A 166 16.22 15.79 -4.94
C ASN A 166 15.07 15.14 -5.74
N THR A 167 14.14 14.51 -5.04
CA THR A 167 13.05 13.75 -5.68
C THR A 167 11.97 14.68 -6.23
N VAL A 168 11.76 14.58 -7.54
CA VAL A 168 10.64 15.19 -8.24
C VAL A 168 9.52 14.16 -8.38
N GLU A 169 8.30 14.55 -7.98
CA GLU A 169 7.10 13.75 -8.14
C GLU A 169 6.77 13.53 -9.62
N ARG A 170 6.39 12.30 -9.97
CA ARG A 170 6.16 11.84 -11.33
C ARG A 170 4.69 11.46 -11.53
N SER A 171 4.20 11.65 -12.74
CA SER A 171 2.88 11.17 -13.12
C SER A 171 2.91 9.69 -13.44
N LEU A 172 1.95 8.94 -12.90
CA LEU A 172 1.76 7.53 -13.23
C LEU A 172 1.16 7.40 -14.62
N SER A 173 1.79 6.57 -15.47
CA SER A 173 1.27 6.21 -16.79
C SER A 173 0.44 4.94 -16.68
N LEU A 174 -0.78 4.96 -17.23
CA LEU A 174 -1.64 3.79 -17.34
C LEU A 174 -1.00 2.81 -18.33
N MET A 175 -0.65 1.62 -17.86
CA MET A 175 -0.13 0.55 -18.71
C MET A 175 -1.25 -0.40 -19.14
N ALA A 176 -2.17 -0.74 -18.25
CA ALA A 176 -3.31 -1.58 -18.60
C ALA A 176 -4.52 -1.25 -17.72
N ASP A 177 -5.70 -1.22 -18.33
CA ASP A 177 -6.99 -1.10 -17.66
C ASP A 177 -7.74 -2.43 -17.72
N GLY A 178 -7.10 -3.49 -17.25
CA GLY A 178 -7.73 -4.81 -17.07
C GLY A 178 -8.06 -5.00 -15.61
N HIS A 179 -9.15 -5.68 -15.26
CA HIS A 179 -9.44 -6.04 -13.87
C HIS A 179 -8.37 -7.01 -13.34
N VAL A 180 -7.26 -6.46 -12.85
CA VAL A 180 -6.02 -7.20 -12.59
C VAL A 180 -6.07 -7.84 -11.21
N ASN A 181 -5.68 -9.10 -11.14
CA ASN A 181 -5.50 -9.82 -9.89
C ASN A 181 -4.03 -9.77 -9.45
N ARG A 182 -3.10 -10.05 -10.37
CA ARG A 182 -1.65 -10.03 -10.10
C ARG A 182 -0.94 -9.45 -11.30
N ALA A 183 0.14 -8.69 -11.07
CA ALA A 183 0.98 -8.15 -12.12
C ALA A 183 2.46 -8.27 -11.73
N ASP A 184 3.33 -8.31 -12.74
CA ASP A 184 4.76 -8.10 -12.59
C ASP A 184 5.32 -7.36 -13.82
N LEU A 185 6.42 -6.66 -13.60
CA LEU A 185 7.15 -5.88 -14.60
C LEU A 185 8.29 -6.74 -15.14
N ALA A 186 8.57 -6.67 -16.43
CA ALA A 186 9.72 -7.33 -17.03
C ALA A 186 11.02 -6.57 -16.72
N LEU A 187 12.16 -7.18 -17.07
CA LEU A 187 13.46 -6.53 -16.89
C LEU A 187 13.64 -5.28 -17.74
N ASP A 188 13.01 -5.18 -18.91
CA ASP A 188 13.09 -3.96 -19.72
C ASP A 188 12.37 -2.75 -19.07
N GLY A 189 11.64 -2.99 -17.97
CA GLY A 189 10.89 -1.97 -17.25
C GLY A 189 9.71 -1.38 -18.02
N GLU A 190 9.26 -2.04 -19.09
CA GLU A 190 8.15 -1.57 -19.94
C GLU A 190 7.18 -2.69 -20.32
N SER A 191 7.65 -3.93 -20.42
CA SER A 191 6.78 -5.08 -20.63
C SER A 191 6.16 -5.51 -19.30
N ILE A 192 4.87 -5.86 -19.31
CA ILE A 192 4.16 -6.33 -18.09
C ILE A 192 3.44 -7.64 -18.34
N VAL A 193 3.48 -8.52 -17.35
CA VAL A 193 2.66 -9.75 -17.34
C VAL A 193 1.65 -9.58 -16.23
N PHE A 194 0.40 -9.91 -16.51
CA PHE A 194 -0.64 -9.83 -15.50
C PHE A 194 -1.66 -10.93 -15.65
N ILE A 195 -2.38 -11.17 -14.56
CA ILE A 195 -3.46 -12.13 -14.46
C ILE A 195 -4.71 -11.33 -14.18
N ASP A 196 -5.78 -11.53 -14.93
CA ASP A 196 -7.07 -10.89 -14.65
C ASP A 196 -7.87 -11.66 -13.58
N GLN A 197 -9.02 -11.10 -13.19
CA GLN A 197 -9.96 -11.75 -12.26
C GLN A 197 -10.48 -13.11 -12.76
N ASN A 198 -10.49 -13.35 -14.07
CA ASN A 198 -10.91 -14.60 -14.69
C ASN A 198 -9.77 -15.62 -14.81
N ARG A 199 -8.60 -15.34 -14.20
CA ARG A 199 -7.39 -16.20 -14.23
C ARG A 199 -6.78 -16.36 -15.63
N ARG A 200 -7.02 -15.42 -16.53
CA ARG A 200 -6.32 -15.36 -17.82
C ARG A 200 -5.03 -14.59 -17.64
N VAL A 201 -3.94 -15.16 -18.15
CA VAL A 201 -2.64 -14.52 -18.17
C VAL A 201 -2.48 -13.75 -19.46
N PHE A 202 -2.13 -12.48 -19.31
CA PHE A 202 -1.82 -11.57 -20.40
C PHE A 202 -0.36 -11.20 -20.33
N ALA A 203 0.26 -11.07 -21.49
CA ALA A 203 1.52 -10.37 -21.64
C ALA A 203 1.28 -9.11 -22.45
N PHE A 204 1.92 -8.03 -22.03
CA PHE A 204 1.93 -6.78 -22.75
C PHE A 204 3.39 -6.36 -22.99
N PRO A 205 4.00 -6.81 -24.09
CA PRO A 205 5.38 -6.47 -24.44
C PRO A 205 5.53 -4.97 -24.75
N LYS A 206 6.75 -4.45 -24.55
CA LYS A 206 7.13 -3.10 -24.93
C LYS A 206 6.72 -2.78 -26.37
N GLY A 207 6.00 -1.66 -26.54
CA GLY A 207 5.57 -1.16 -27.84
C GLY A 207 4.40 -1.92 -28.48
N ALA A 208 3.84 -2.93 -27.82
CA ALA A 208 2.61 -3.55 -28.27
C ALA A 208 1.44 -2.56 -28.18
N ALA A 209 0.47 -2.68 -29.07
CA ALA A 209 -0.73 -1.85 -29.05
C ALA A 209 -1.77 -2.34 -28.03
N LEU A 210 -1.84 -3.66 -27.81
CA LEU A 210 -2.79 -4.31 -26.91
C LEU A 210 -2.13 -5.50 -26.19
N PRO A 211 -2.56 -5.83 -24.96
CA PRO A 211 -2.16 -7.06 -24.28
C PRO A 211 -2.64 -8.31 -25.03
N ALA A 212 -1.78 -9.33 -25.12
CA ALA A 212 -2.11 -10.62 -25.72
C ALA A 212 -2.40 -11.66 -24.63
N ILE A 213 -3.42 -12.48 -24.83
CA ILE A 213 -3.69 -13.64 -23.96
C ILE A 213 -2.62 -14.69 -24.22
N VAL A 214 -1.91 -15.07 -23.16
CA VAL A 214 -0.84 -16.09 -23.19
C VAL A 214 -1.39 -17.45 -22.77
N ALA A 215 -2.22 -17.46 -21.73
CA ALA A 215 -2.83 -18.68 -21.21
C ALA A 215 -4.13 -18.39 -20.49
N ASP A 216 -5.08 -19.32 -20.58
CA ASP A 216 -6.18 -19.44 -19.64
C ASP A 216 -5.80 -20.46 -18.56
N LEU A 217 -5.70 -20.02 -17.30
CA LEU A 217 -5.35 -20.91 -16.20
C LEU A 217 -6.54 -21.76 -15.76
N TYR A 218 -7.78 -21.33 -16.03
CA TYR A 218 -8.96 -22.11 -15.65
C TYR A 218 -8.91 -23.50 -16.29
N ASP A 219 -8.61 -23.57 -17.59
CA ASP A 219 -8.50 -24.82 -18.34
C ASP A 219 -7.31 -25.70 -17.91
N ARG A 220 -6.28 -25.09 -17.32
CA ARG A 220 -5.00 -25.76 -17.03
C ARG A 220 -4.85 -26.20 -15.59
N THR A 221 -5.46 -25.45 -14.67
CA THR A 221 -5.23 -25.61 -13.23
C THR A 221 -6.52 -25.75 -12.43
N ALA A 222 -7.68 -25.49 -13.05
CA ALA A 222 -9.05 -25.58 -12.55
C ALA A 222 -9.24 -25.05 -11.11
N ALA A 223 -8.80 -25.81 -10.11
CA ALA A 223 -8.95 -25.52 -8.69
C ALA A 223 -7.78 -24.72 -8.07
N TRP A 224 -6.62 -24.58 -8.71
CA TRP A 224 -5.47 -23.94 -8.05
C TRP A 224 -5.66 -22.43 -7.88
N ALA A 225 -5.35 -21.92 -6.69
CA ALA A 225 -5.37 -20.48 -6.43
C ALA A 225 -4.04 -19.87 -6.87
N VAL A 226 -4.07 -18.83 -7.70
CA VAL A 226 -2.84 -18.15 -8.09
C VAL A 226 -2.43 -17.17 -7.00
N LYS A 227 -1.26 -17.41 -6.40
CA LYS A 227 -0.71 -16.58 -5.32
C LYS A 227 0.16 -15.45 -5.87
N GLY A 228 0.87 -15.70 -6.98
CA GLY A 228 1.78 -14.71 -7.56
C GLY A 228 2.15 -15.00 -9.01
N ILE A 229 2.64 -13.96 -9.68
CA ILE A 229 3.24 -14.04 -11.01
C ILE A 229 4.56 -13.28 -10.98
N ARG A 230 5.54 -13.78 -11.72
CA ARG A 230 6.81 -13.11 -11.90
C ARG A 230 7.32 -13.26 -13.32
N TRP A 231 7.62 -12.17 -14.00
CA TRP A 231 8.36 -12.21 -15.25
C TRP A 231 9.74 -12.82 -15.02
N GLY A 232 10.21 -13.65 -15.95
CA GLY A 232 11.52 -14.31 -15.89
C GLY A 232 12.65 -13.30 -15.68
N GLY A 233 13.57 -13.61 -14.76
CA GLY A 233 14.70 -12.74 -14.42
C GLY A 233 15.86 -12.79 -15.43
N SER A 234 15.79 -13.61 -16.46
CA SER A 234 16.84 -13.78 -17.47
C SER A 234 16.32 -13.91 -18.91
N SER A 235 15.00 -13.91 -19.09
CA SER A 235 14.36 -14.07 -20.40
C SER A 235 13.05 -13.29 -20.41
N LEU A 236 12.81 -12.57 -21.51
CA LEU A 236 11.55 -11.90 -21.76
C LEU A 236 10.44 -12.89 -22.17
N ASP A 237 10.79 -14.14 -22.51
CA ASP A 237 9.85 -15.11 -23.07
C ASP A 237 9.23 -16.01 -22.01
N THR A 238 9.52 -15.79 -20.74
CA THR A 238 9.11 -16.68 -19.66
C THR A 238 8.53 -15.90 -18.50
N ALA A 239 7.43 -16.38 -17.95
CA ALA A 239 6.89 -16.00 -16.65
C ALA A 239 6.86 -17.21 -15.72
N LEU A 240 6.90 -16.94 -14.41
CA LEU A 240 6.76 -17.91 -13.34
C LEU A 240 5.45 -17.63 -12.61
N LEU A 241 4.71 -18.69 -12.32
CA LEU A 241 3.45 -18.66 -11.59
C LEU A 241 3.60 -19.42 -10.29
N LEU A 242 3.26 -18.79 -9.17
CA LEU A 242 3.10 -19.47 -7.90
C LEU A 242 1.64 -19.76 -7.69
N VAL A 243 1.33 -21.04 -7.50
CA VAL A 243 -0.03 -21.52 -7.33
C VAL A 243 -0.13 -22.36 -6.07
N ASP A 244 -1.24 -22.22 -5.36
CA ASP A 244 -1.65 -23.10 -4.29
C ASP A 244 -2.40 -24.29 -4.89
N ARG A 245 -1.85 -25.49 -4.70
CA ARG A 245 -2.44 -26.74 -5.21
C ARG A 245 -3.36 -27.41 -4.17
N GLY A 246 -3.61 -26.78 -3.04
CA GLY A 246 -4.32 -27.36 -1.90
C GLY A 246 -3.45 -28.40 -1.20
N ILE A 247 -3.88 -29.67 -1.23
CA ILE A 247 -3.26 -30.77 -0.46
C ILE A 247 -1.78 -31.03 -0.87
N GLY A 248 -1.38 -30.60 -2.08
CA GLY A 248 0.01 -30.69 -2.56
C GLY A 248 0.92 -29.52 -2.18
N GLY A 249 0.40 -28.53 -1.45
CA GLY A 249 1.12 -27.28 -1.15
C GLY A 249 1.45 -26.45 -2.40
N ASP A 250 2.25 -25.42 -2.19
CA ASP A 250 2.59 -24.46 -3.24
C ASP A 250 3.48 -25.08 -4.33
N GLY A 251 3.25 -24.66 -5.57
CA GLY A 251 4.04 -25.08 -6.73
C GLY A 251 4.39 -23.90 -7.62
N VAL A 252 5.59 -23.95 -8.20
CA VAL A 252 6.04 -22.97 -9.19
C VAL A 252 5.95 -23.58 -10.58
N TYR A 253 5.27 -22.88 -11.48
CA TYR A 253 5.10 -23.25 -12.87
C TYR A 253 5.75 -22.22 -13.78
N ARG A 254 6.37 -22.71 -14.85
CA ARG A 254 6.86 -21.91 -15.95
C ARG A 254 5.75 -21.74 -16.96
N LEU A 255 5.52 -20.49 -17.37
CA LEU A 255 4.71 -20.12 -18.51
C LEU A 255 5.63 -19.53 -19.57
N ASP A 256 5.58 -20.07 -20.79
CA ASP A 256 6.21 -19.48 -21.95
C ASP A 256 5.27 -18.42 -22.53
N VAL A 257 5.74 -17.18 -22.57
CA VAL A 257 4.94 -16.00 -22.92
C VAL A 257 4.59 -15.97 -24.41
N ASN A 258 5.41 -16.57 -25.26
CA ASN A 258 5.23 -16.54 -26.70
C ASN A 258 4.39 -17.71 -27.22
N THR A 259 4.56 -18.88 -26.60
CA THR A 259 3.91 -20.12 -27.06
C THR A 259 2.73 -20.54 -26.18
N GLY A 260 2.56 -19.91 -25.01
CA GLY A 260 1.61 -20.36 -24.00
C GLY A 260 1.97 -21.72 -23.41
N GLY A 261 3.19 -22.23 -23.60
CA GLY A 261 3.66 -23.47 -23.00
C GLY A 261 3.63 -23.39 -21.47
N PHE A 262 3.19 -24.45 -20.79
CA PHE A 262 3.06 -24.47 -19.33
C PHE A 262 3.68 -25.74 -18.76
N GLY A 263 4.60 -25.59 -17.80
CA GLY A 263 5.35 -26.70 -17.23
C GLY A 263 5.69 -26.50 -15.77
N PHE A 264 5.72 -27.60 -15.01
CA PHE A 264 6.11 -27.58 -13.60
C PHE A 264 7.63 -27.40 -13.45
N VAL A 265 8.06 -26.52 -12.54
CA VAL A 265 9.48 -26.22 -12.31
C VAL A 265 9.99 -26.80 -10.99
N GLY A 266 9.17 -26.79 -9.94
CA GLY A 266 9.56 -27.33 -8.64
C GLY A 266 8.70 -26.87 -7.46
N GLY A 267 8.93 -27.48 -6.30
CA GLY A 267 8.21 -27.24 -5.04
C GLY A 267 8.95 -26.40 -4.00
N ASN A 268 10.01 -25.67 -4.38
CA ASN A 268 10.74 -24.79 -3.47
C ASN A 268 10.68 -23.34 -4.00
N PRO A 269 10.01 -22.41 -3.27
CA PRO A 269 9.79 -21.06 -3.72
C PRO A 269 11.02 -20.20 -3.40
N SER A 270 11.99 -20.13 -4.31
CA SER A 270 12.59 -18.82 -4.56
C SER A 270 11.49 -17.96 -5.21
N SER A 271 10.55 -17.55 -4.35
CA SER A 271 9.15 -17.24 -4.70
C SER A 271 9.06 -16.11 -5.72
N PRO A 272 8.10 -16.12 -6.64
CA PRO A 272 7.55 -14.87 -7.14
C PRO A 272 6.93 -14.14 -5.94
N THR A 273 7.69 -13.22 -5.35
CA THR A 273 7.27 -12.42 -4.19
C THR A 273 6.18 -11.44 -4.61
N ASN A 274 4.94 -11.89 -4.55
CA ASN A 274 3.73 -11.06 -4.66
C ASN A 274 2.90 -11.06 -3.36
N VAL A 275 3.51 -11.44 -2.24
CA VAL A 275 2.91 -11.25 -0.92
C VAL A 275 3.67 -10.13 -0.27
N THR A 276 3.01 -8.99 -0.01
CA THR A 276 3.48 -7.99 0.94
C THR A 276 3.95 -8.75 2.18
N ASP A 277 5.27 -8.82 2.41
CA ASP A 277 5.79 -9.53 3.57
C ASP A 277 5.21 -8.83 4.80
N SER A 278 4.29 -9.50 5.51
CA SER A 278 3.55 -8.88 6.61
C SER A 278 4.50 -8.43 7.72
N VAL A 279 5.61 -9.14 7.90
CA VAL A 279 6.65 -8.76 8.86
C VAL A 279 7.34 -7.47 8.43
N LEU A 280 7.66 -7.36 7.13
CA LEU A 280 8.22 -6.14 6.56
C LEU A 280 7.23 -4.98 6.65
N LEU A 281 5.96 -5.20 6.29
CA LEU A 281 4.91 -4.20 6.36
C LEU A 281 4.77 -3.65 7.79
N ASP A 282 4.67 -4.53 8.79
CA ASP A 282 4.56 -4.14 10.20
C ASP A 282 5.81 -3.41 10.71
N ALA A 283 7.00 -3.79 10.23
CA ALA A 283 8.23 -3.09 10.55
C ALA A 283 8.25 -1.68 9.96
N ILE A 284 7.82 -1.52 8.71
CA ILE A 284 7.75 -0.23 8.03
C ILE A 284 6.63 0.64 8.63
N GLU A 285 5.46 0.09 8.98
CA GLU A 285 4.38 0.83 9.64
C GLU A 285 4.80 1.34 11.04
N ARG A 286 5.62 0.57 11.78
CA ARG A 286 6.20 1.07 13.04
C ARG A 286 7.21 2.19 12.79
N ARG A 287 8.07 2.04 11.78
CA ARG A 287 9.05 3.06 11.41
C ARG A 287 8.37 4.34 10.91
N SER A 288 7.26 4.23 10.20
CA SER A 288 6.56 5.38 9.62
C SER A 288 5.91 6.30 10.64
N ARG A 289 5.63 5.82 11.85
CA ARG A 289 5.10 6.62 12.97
C ARG A 289 6.04 7.75 13.41
N GLY A 290 7.32 7.70 13.04
CA GLY A 290 8.28 8.75 13.31
C GLY A 290 8.21 9.94 12.35
N PHE A 291 7.51 9.83 11.22
CA PHE A 291 7.38 10.92 10.24
C PHE A 291 6.14 11.77 10.52
N SER A 292 6.29 13.09 10.44
CA SER A 292 5.19 14.04 10.54
C SER A 292 4.37 14.10 9.24
N TYR A 293 3.12 14.59 9.27
CA TYR A 293 2.31 14.76 8.06
C TYR A 293 2.95 15.69 7.02
N ALA A 294 3.74 16.67 7.47
CA ALA A 294 4.51 17.54 6.59
C ALA A 294 5.57 16.75 5.78
N ASP A 295 6.25 15.77 6.40
CA ASP A 295 7.22 14.90 5.73
C ASP A 295 6.56 14.05 4.64
N TRP A 296 5.30 13.65 4.86
CA TRP A 296 4.47 12.95 3.87
C TRP A 296 3.98 13.86 2.73
N ARG A 297 4.19 15.18 2.83
CA ARG A 297 3.69 16.21 1.90
C ARG A 297 2.17 16.18 1.74
N VAL A 298 1.44 15.88 2.82
CA VAL A 298 -0.03 15.93 2.88
C VAL A 298 -0.49 16.98 3.91
N PRO A 299 -1.71 17.52 3.81
CA PRO A 299 -2.23 18.44 4.80
C PRO A 299 -2.38 17.77 6.17
N ASP A 300 -2.28 18.57 7.24
CA ASP A 300 -2.50 18.09 8.61
C ASP A 300 -3.99 17.68 8.80
N PRO A 301 -4.28 16.54 9.45
CA PRO A 301 -5.65 16.14 9.80
C PRO A 301 -6.49 17.26 10.43
N GLU A 302 -5.89 18.12 11.25
CA GLU A 302 -6.60 19.21 11.94
C GLU A 302 -7.21 20.22 10.96
N THR A 303 -6.66 20.34 9.75
CA THR A 303 -7.17 21.25 8.71
C THR A 303 -8.50 20.79 8.08
N PHE A 304 -8.95 19.58 8.38
CA PHE A 304 -10.20 19.01 7.85
C PHE A 304 -11.37 19.01 8.86
N ALA A 305 -11.17 19.61 10.04
CA ALA A 305 -12.15 19.65 11.13
C ALA A 305 -13.15 20.84 11.06
N GLU A 306 -13.09 21.65 9.99
CA GLU A 306 -13.87 22.89 9.81
C GLU A 306 -15.19 22.69 9.05
#